data_AF-A0A2G4SJ83-F1
#
_entry.id   AF-A0A2G4SJ83-F1
#
_cell.length_a   1.000
_cell.length_b   1.000
_cell.length_c   1.000
_cell.angle_alpha   90.00
_cell.angle_beta   90.00
_cell.angle_gamma   90.00
#
_symmetry.space_group_name_H-M   'P 1'
#
loop_
_entity.id
_entity.type
_entity.pdbx_description
1 polymer ?
#
loop_
_entity_poly.entity_id
_entity_poly.type
_entity_poly.pdbx_seq_one_letter_code
_entity_poly.pdbx_strand_id
1 'polypeptide(L)'
;MHLVEKIIRERIQESIYWKEKCYGLTAATLMERAVEIEYIGGTFGNLQPTEFLCLLLKLLQLLPEREIIIEYIMQDDFKYLRALGAFYLRLTGKSVEIYKYLEPLLLDYRKLRVRGKDGYSITYMDVFIDDLLTKDRVCDIILPRIMARHILEQNDELEPRSSPLEEDLDD
;
A
#
# COMPACT_ATOMS: atom_id res chain seq x y z
N MET A 1 7.70 -13.93 -7.69
CA MET A 1 7.99 -12.51 -7.91
C MET A 1 7.24 -11.97 -9.15
N HIS A 2 5.93 -12.25 -9.26
CA HIS A 2 5.11 -11.91 -10.43
C HIS A 2 4.02 -10.87 -10.14
N LEU A 3 4.02 -10.30 -8.92
CA LEU A 3 3.01 -9.33 -8.48
C LEU A 3 3.12 -7.98 -9.20
N VAL A 4 4.32 -7.62 -9.63
CA VAL A 4 4.57 -6.41 -10.44
C VAL A 4 4.83 -6.86 -11.88
N GLU A 5 4.14 -6.31 -12.87
CA GLU A 5 4.30 -6.67 -14.29
C GLU A 5 5.75 -6.50 -14.76
N LYS A 6 6.20 -7.36 -15.68
CA LYS A 6 7.60 -7.41 -16.15
C LYS A 6 8.12 -6.05 -16.62
N ILE A 7 7.35 -5.36 -17.46
CA ILE A 7 7.71 -4.05 -18.02
C ILE A 7 7.92 -3.02 -16.89
N ILE A 8 7.04 -3.03 -15.88
CA ILE A 8 7.14 -2.11 -14.74
C ILE A 8 8.39 -2.43 -13.92
N ARG A 9 8.69 -3.71 -13.66
CA ARG A 9 9.91 -4.10 -12.93
C ARG A 9 11.19 -3.66 -13.65
N GLU A 10 11.25 -3.82 -14.97
CA GLU A 10 12.38 -3.38 -15.78
C GLU A 10 12.56 -1.86 -15.68
N ARG A 11 11.47 -1.08 -15.82
CA ARG A 11 11.50 0.38 -15.64
C ARG A 11 11.95 0.81 -14.24
N ILE A 12 11.50 0.11 -13.19
CA ILE A 12 11.95 0.33 -11.81
C ILE A 12 13.46 0.10 -11.72
N GLN A 13 13.95 -1.06 -12.15
CA GLN A 13 15.36 -1.42 -12.04
C GLN A 13 16.29 -0.51 -12.87
N GLU A 14 15.80 0.04 -13.97
CA GLU A 14 16.52 1.00 -14.81
C GLU A 14 16.54 2.43 -14.25
N SER A 15 15.59 2.76 -13.36
CA SER A 15 15.44 4.11 -12.83
C SER A 15 16.64 4.58 -12.00
N ILE A 16 16.86 5.90 -11.99
CA ILE A 16 17.92 6.54 -11.20
C ILE A 16 17.70 6.27 -9.71
N TYR A 17 16.46 6.47 -9.23
CA TYR A 17 16.11 6.23 -7.84
C TYR A 17 16.44 4.81 -7.40
N TRP A 18 16.13 3.80 -8.21
CA TRP A 18 16.47 2.41 -7.87
C TRP A 18 17.99 2.20 -7.74
N LYS A 19 18.75 2.69 -8.72
CA LYS A 19 20.21 2.50 -8.76
C LYS A 19 20.93 3.24 -7.63
N GLU A 20 20.45 4.41 -7.24
CA GLU A 20 21.11 5.25 -6.22
C GLU A 20 20.58 5.01 -4.80
N LYS A 21 19.27 4.75 -4.65
CA LYS A 21 18.59 4.71 -3.35
C LYS A 21 18.11 3.33 -2.94
N CYS A 22 17.86 2.41 -3.88
CA CYS A 22 17.41 1.04 -3.57
C CYS A 22 18.55 0.00 -3.56
N TYR A 23 19.78 0.39 -3.87
CA TYR A 23 20.93 -0.49 -3.81
C TYR A 23 21.30 -0.79 -2.35
N GLY A 24 21.48 -2.08 -2.02
CA GLY A 24 21.89 -2.51 -0.68
C GLY A 24 20.89 -2.27 0.46
N LEU A 25 19.67 -1.78 0.21
CA LEU A 25 18.68 -1.59 1.28
C LEU A 25 18.32 -2.90 1.98
N THR A 26 18.18 -2.83 3.29
CA THR A 26 17.54 -3.83 4.15
C THR A 26 16.14 -3.35 4.53
N ALA A 27 15.37 -4.17 5.24
CA ALA A 27 14.06 -3.73 5.74
C ALA A 27 14.19 -2.47 6.61
N ALA A 28 15.11 -2.47 7.58
CA ALA A 28 15.33 -1.34 8.48
C ALA A 28 15.73 -0.04 7.73
N THR A 29 16.68 -0.11 6.79
CA THR A 29 17.14 1.08 6.07
C THR A 29 16.17 1.53 4.98
N LEU A 30 15.22 0.68 4.58
CA LEU A 30 14.14 1.08 3.69
C LEU A 30 13.18 2.07 4.36
N MET A 31 12.95 1.94 5.66
CA MET A 31 12.11 2.87 6.42
C MET A 31 12.63 4.31 6.26
N GLU A 32 13.94 4.52 6.39
CA GLU A 32 14.58 5.84 6.22
C GLU A 32 14.31 6.45 4.83
N ARG A 33 14.18 5.62 3.80
CA ARG A 33 13.83 6.08 2.45
C ARG A 33 12.33 6.32 2.28
N ALA A 34 11.51 5.51 2.93
CA ALA A 34 10.06 5.61 2.84
C ALA A 34 9.52 6.87 3.53
N VAL A 35 10.18 7.36 4.59
CA VAL A 35 9.80 8.63 5.23
C VAL A 35 10.13 9.87 4.40
N GLU A 36 11.05 9.76 3.44
CA GLU A 36 11.41 10.85 2.51
C GLU A 36 10.39 11.01 1.37
N ILE A 37 9.50 10.04 1.15
CA ILE A 37 8.54 10.06 0.05
C ILE A 37 7.45 11.11 0.29
N GLU A 38 7.09 11.86 -0.75
CA GLU A 38 6.06 12.90 -0.69
C GLU A 38 4.76 12.58 -1.43
N TYR A 39 4.69 11.44 -2.13
CA TYR A 39 3.52 11.04 -2.92
C TYR A 39 3.44 9.52 -3.13
N ILE A 40 2.22 9.03 -3.30
CA ILE A 40 1.95 7.67 -3.79
C ILE A 40 1.77 7.69 -5.32
N GLY A 41 1.88 6.54 -5.98
CA GLY A 41 1.56 6.41 -7.39
C GLY A 41 2.20 5.20 -8.04
N GLY A 42 1.84 4.96 -9.30
CA GLY A 42 2.43 3.91 -10.13
C GLY A 42 3.57 4.44 -10.97
N THR A 43 3.28 4.59 -12.26
CA THR A 43 4.15 5.19 -13.28
C THR A 43 3.57 6.49 -13.80
N PHE A 44 4.43 7.38 -14.31
CA PHE A 44 4.03 8.66 -14.90
C PHE A 44 4.86 8.99 -16.14
N GLY A 45 4.39 9.94 -16.96
CA GLY A 45 5.05 10.30 -18.21
C GLY A 45 5.33 9.09 -19.10
N ASN A 46 6.58 8.93 -19.54
CA ASN A 46 7.01 7.80 -20.38
C ASN A 46 7.35 6.55 -19.54
N LEU A 47 6.37 6.04 -18.78
CA LEU A 47 6.50 4.88 -17.87
C LEU A 47 7.61 5.04 -16.81
N GLN A 48 7.88 6.26 -16.37
CA GLN A 48 8.82 6.51 -15.27
C GLN A 48 8.17 6.05 -13.95
N PRO A 49 8.80 5.17 -13.17
CA PRO A 49 8.25 4.70 -11.91
C PRO A 49 8.34 5.79 -10.84
N THR A 50 7.37 5.83 -9.94
CA THR A 50 7.47 6.63 -8.72
C THR A 50 8.43 5.98 -7.72
N GLU A 51 8.98 6.79 -6.82
CA GLU A 51 9.82 6.33 -5.71
C GLU A 51 9.06 5.38 -4.79
N PHE A 52 7.78 5.67 -4.53
CA PHE A 52 6.84 4.81 -3.84
C PHE A 52 6.77 3.41 -4.45
N LEU A 53 6.60 3.33 -5.78
CA LEU A 53 6.56 2.05 -6.48
C LEU A 53 7.93 1.34 -6.46
N CYS A 54 9.03 2.10 -6.51
CA CYS A 54 10.38 1.54 -6.37
C CYS A 54 10.59 0.88 -5.00
N LEU A 55 10.21 1.56 -3.91
CA LEU A 55 10.30 1.00 -2.57
C LEU A 55 9.38 -0.19 -2.36
N LEU A 56 8.17 -0.18 -2.95
CA LEU A 56 7.27 -1.33 -2.93
C LEU A 56 7.92 -2.56 -3.57
N LEU A 57 8.51 -2.42 -4.76
CA LEU A 57 9.22 -3.53 -5.41
C LEU A 57 10.40 -4.00 -4.54
N LYS A 58 11.10 -3.08 -3.87
CA LYS A 58 12.20 -3.44 -2.99
C LYS A 58 11.72 -4.22 -1.76
N LEU A 59 10.62 -3.82 -1.12
CA LEU A 59 9.99 -4.59 -0.05
C LEU A 59 9.61 -6.00 -0.52
N LEU A 60 9.00 -6.13 -1.70
CA LEU A 60 8.65 -7.42 -2.31
C LEU A 60 9.88 -8.31 -2.59
N GLN A 61 11.06 -7.73 -2.80
CA GLN A 61 12.31 -8.48 -2.93
C GLN A 61 12.89 -8.89 -1.58
N LEU A 62 12.78 -8.03 -0.58
CA LEU A 62 13.35 -8.25 0.74
C LEU A 62 12.54 -9.24 1.57
N LEU A 63 11.23 -9.35 1.31
CA LEU A 63 10.31 -10.22 2.05
C LEU A 63 10.50 -10.06 3.58
N PRO A 64 10.36 -8.83 4.11
CA PRO A 64 10.56 -8.59 5.53
C PRO A 64 9.60 -9.43 6.39
N GLU A 65 9.99 -9.59 7.65
CA GLU A 65 9.13 -10.18 8.66
C GLU A 65 7.82 -9.40 8.79
N ARG A 66 6.75 -10.11 9.12
CA ARG A 66 5.39 -9.56 9.16
C ARG A 66 5.29 -8.43 10.20
N GLU A 67 5.99 -8.57 11.31
CA GLU A 67 6.04 -7.61 12.41
C GLU A 67 6.54 -6.24 11.94
N ILE A 68 7.53 -6.21 11.05
CA ILE A 68 8.05 -4.95 10.45
C ILE A 68 6.97 -4.26 9.61
N ILE A 69 6.20 -5.02 8.84
CA ILE A 69 5.13 -4.46 8.01
C ILE A 69 4.00 -3.91 8.88
N ILE A 70 3.66 -4.60 9.97
CA ILE A 70 2.68 -4.11 10.94
C ILE A 70 3.19 -2.82 11.58
N GLU A 71 4.47 -2.75 11.97
CA GLU A 71 5.07 -1.53 12.48
C GLU A 71 4.95 -0.37 11.49
N TYR A 72 5.14 -0.60 10.19
CA TYR A 72 4.99 0.43 9.15
C TYR A 72 3.54 0.93 9.08
N ILE A 73 2.58 0.03 9.11
CA ILE A 73 1.14 0.34 9.10
C ILE A 73 0.76 1.16 10.33
N MET A 74 1.31 0.80 11.50
CA MET A 74 1.02 1.45 12.76
C MET A 74 1.71 2.82 12.93
N GLN A 75 2.62 3.23 12.03
CA GLN A 75 3.25 4.56 12.12
C GLN A 75 2.25 5.70 11.89
N ASP A 76 2.01 6.48 12.95
CA ASP A 76 1.08 7.61 12.93
C ASP A 76 1.69 8.89 12.35
N ASP A 77 3.01 9.08 12.39
CA ASP A 77 3.63 10.33 11.90
C ASP A 77 3.88 10.30 10.38
N PHE A 78 4.18 9.11 9.84
CA PHE A 78 4.66 8.95 8.47
C PHE A 78 3.60 8.31 7.56
N LYS A 79 2.63 9.12 7.11
CA LYS A 79 1.51 8.65 6.28
C LYS A 79 1.91 7.90 5.00
N TYR A 80 3.04 8.23 4.36
CA TYR A 80 3.49 7.53 3.15
C TYR A 80 4.15 6.17 3.47
N LEU A 81 4.81 6.05 4.63
CA LEU A 81 5.30 4.78 5.15
C LEU A 81 4.14 3.85 5.50
N ARG A 82 3.10 4.38 6.16
CA ARG A 82 1.83 3.67 6.42
C ARG A 82 1.19 3.18 5.12
N ALA A 83 1.04 4.06 4.12
CA ALA A 83 0.48 3.69 2.82
C ALA A 83 1.32 2.59 2.13
N LEU A 84 2.65 2.66 2.24
CA LEU A 84 3.55 1.65 1.67
C LEU A 84 3.38 0.29 2.36
N GLY A 85 3.31 0.28 3.70
CA GLY A 85 3.05 -0.93 4.50
C GLY A 85 1.70 -1.56 4.18
N ALA A 86 0.64 -0.74 4.12
CA ALA A 86 -0.70 -1.19 3.75
C ALA A 86 -0.74 -1.80 2.35
N PHE A 87 -0.07 -1.17 1.38
CA PHE A 87 -0.02 -1.68 0.01
C PHE A 87 0.79 -2.97 -0.09
N TYR A 88 1.93 -3.08 0.61
CA TYR A 88 2.69 -4.31 0.69
C TYR A 88 1.84 -5.45 1.28
N LEU A 89 1.19 -5.20 2.43
CA LEU A 89 0.33 -6.19 3.08
C LEU A 89 -0.82 -6.62 2.16
N ARG A 90 -1.43 -5.69 1.41
CA ARG A 90 -2.48 -6.01 0.43
C ARG A 90 -1.99 -6.97 -0.67
N LEU A 91 -0.73 -6.90 -1.06
CA LEU A 91 -0.16 -7.73 -2.12
C LEU A 91 0.29 -9.11 -1.65
N THR A 92 0.68 -9.26 -0.37
CA THR A 92 1.31 -10.48 0.15
C THR A 92 0.57 -11.18 1.29
N GLY A 93 -0.33 -10.48 1.96
CA GLY A 93 -1.04 -10.96 3.15
C GLY A 93 -2.19 -11.92 2.85
N LYS A 94 -2.69 -12.59 3.89
CA LYS A 94 -3.92 -13.38 3.82
C LYS A 94 -5.14 -12.47 3.92
N SER A 95 -6.27 -12.86 3.30
CA SER A 95 -7.50 -12.05 3.27
C SER A 95 -7.90 -11.52 4.67
N VAL A 96 -7.92 -12.40 5.69
CA VAL A 96 -8.26 -12.04 7.08
C VAL A 96 -7.31 -10.97 7.64
N GLU A 97 -6.00 -11.14 7.46
CA GLU A 97 -5.01 -10.17 7.94
C GLU A 97 -5.12 -8.83 7.19
N ILE A 98 -5.38 -8.88 5.88
CA ILE A 98 -5.58 -7.68 5.07
C ILE A 98 -6.73 -6.85 5.64
N TYR A 99 -7.92 -7.44 5.84
CA TYR A 99 -9.04 -6.69 6.42
C TYR A 99 -8.71 -6.19 7.84
N LYS A 100 -8.16 -7.06 8.70
CA LYS A 100 -7.84 -6.73 10.10
C LYS A 100 -6.93 -5.51 10.25
N TYR A 101 -5.93 -5.36 9.39
CA TYR A 101 -4.96 -4.25 9.49
C TYR A 101 -5.28 -3.05 8.61
N LEU A 102 -6.03 -3.22 7.51
CA LEU A 102 -6.35 -2.11 6.61
C LEU A 102 -7.64 -1.40 7.03
N GLU A 103 -8.66 -2.09 7.49
CA GLU A 103 -9.95 -1.44 7.83
C GLU A 103 -9.85 -0.35 8.89
N PRO A 104 -9.02 -0.46 9.96
CA PRO A 104 -8.83 0.63 10.89
C PRO A 104 -8.30 1.91 10.23
N LEU A 105 -7.57 1.78 9.11
CA LEU A 105 -7.06 2.93 8.35
C LEU A 105 -8.13 3.65 7.53
N LEU A 106 -9.36 3.12 7.43
CA LEU A 106 -10.50 3.84 6.85
C LEU A 106 -10.93 5.05 7.70
N LEU A 107 -10.41 5.18 8.93
CA LEU A 107 -10.59 6.34 9.80
C LEU A 107 -9.45 7.36 9.67
N ASP A 108 -8.46 7.09 8.82
CA ASP A 108 -7.35 7.99 8.55
C ASP A 108 -7.70 8.95 7.40
N TYR A 109 -8.14 10.17 7.75
CA TYR A 109 -8.53 11.19 6.78
C TYR A 109 -7.37 12.11 6.34
N ARG A 110 -6.12 11.69 6.52
CA ARG A 110 -4.96 12.51 6.13
C ARG A 110 -4.82 12.55 4.62
N LYS A 111 -4.55 13.74 4.09
CA LYS A 111 -4.32 13.97 2.65
C LYS A 111 -3.08 13.24 2.16
N LEU A 112 -3.20 12.54 1.05
CA LEU A 112 -2.10 11.94 0.29
C LEU A 112 -1.98 12.62 -1.07
N ARG A 113 -0.75 12.95 -1.48
CA ARG A 113 -0.48 13.39 -2.84
C ARG A 113 -0.34 12.17 -3.74
N VAL A 114 -1.01 12.15 -4.88
CA VAL A 114 -0.90 11.09 -5.89
C VAL A 114 -0.16 11.62 -7.10
N ARG A 115 0.86 10.90 -7.57
CA ARG A 115 1.50 11.14 -8.86
C ARG A 115 0.85 10.23 -9.91
N GLY A 116 -0.04 10.81 -10.71
CA GLY A 116 -0.65 10.17 -11.87
C GLY A 116 0.11 10.46 -13.16
N LYS A 117 -0.42 9.96 -14.28
CA LYS A 117 0.16 10.18 -15.62
C LYS A 117 0.22 11.66 -16.01
N ASP A 118 -0.83 12.40 -15.66
CA ASP A 118 -1.04 13.80 -16.08
C ASP A 118 -0.57 14.83 -15.05
N GLY A 119 -0.01 14.41 -13.91
CA GLY A 119 0.49 15.31 -12.88
C GLY A 119 0.20 14.86 -11.46
N TYR A 120 0.07 15.82 -10.56
CA TYR A 120 -0.22 15.57 -9.14
C TYR A 120 -1.70 15.85 -8.83
N SER A 121 -2.31 14.97 -8.05
CA SER A 121 -3.65 15.16 -7.48
C SER A 121 -3.62 14.87 -5.97
N ILE A 122 -4.72 15.20 -5.29
CA ILE A 122 -4.91 14.92 -3.86
C ILE A 122 -5.91 13.78 -3.73
N THR A 123 -5.59 12.81 -2.89
CA THR A 123 -6.50 11.81 -2.34
C THR A 123 -6.37 11.82 -0.81
N TYR A 124 -6.96 10.84 -0.14
CA TYR A 124 -6.93 10.66 1.30
C TYR A 124 -6.53 9.20 1.63
N MET A 125 -6.06 8.95 2.85
CA MET A 125 -5.60 7.61 3.24
C MET A 125 -6.76 6.61 3.25
N ASP A 126 -7.88 6.92 3.88
CA ASP A 126 -9.14 6.17 3.81
C ASP A 126 -9.53 5.79 2.37
N VAL A 127 -9.49 6.74 1.43
CA VAL A 127 -9.78 6.48 0.00
C VAL A 127 -8.75 5.54 -0.62
N PHE A 128 -7.47 5.70 -0.31
CA PHE A 128 -6.43 4.80 -0.80
C PHE A 128 -6.59 3.38 -0.24
N ILE A 129 -7.02 3.24 1.00
CA ILE A 129 -7.26 1.96 1.66
C ILE A 129 -8.50 1.28 1.08
N ASP A 130 -9.60 2.01 0.88
CA ASP A 130 -10.78 1.50 0.19
C ASP A 130 -10.44 1.01 -1.22
N ASP A 131 -9.64 1.80 -1.96
CA ASP A 131 -9.12 1.41 -3.27
C ASP A 131 -8.33 0.08 -3.22
N LEU A 132 -7.50 -0.11 -2.20
CA LEU A 132 -6.77 -1.37 -2.01
C LEU A 132 -7.70 -2.56 -1.74
N LEU A 133 -8.80 -2.35 -1.01
CA LEU A 133 -9.73 -3.42 -0.65
C LEU A 133 -10.70 -3.77 -1.78
N THR A 134 -11.08 -2.80 -2.61
CA THR A 134 -12.20 -2.95 -3.56
C THR A 134 -11.79 -2.99 -5.03
N LYS A 135 -10.67 -2.39 -5.42
CA LYS A 135 -10.26 -2.31 -6.83
C LYS A 135 -9.39 -3.50 -7.26
N ASP A 136 -9.42 -3.80 -8.55
CA ASP A 136 -8.54 -4.80 -9.16
C ASP A 136 -7.11 -4.29 -9.43
N ARG A 137 -6.94 -2.96 -9.48
CA ARG A 137 -5.68 -2.31 -9.83
C ARG A 137 -5.50 -1.00 -9.09
N VAL A 138 -4.34 -0.84 -8.46
CA VAL A 138 -3.92 0.39 -7.74
C VAL A 138 -2.46 0.68 -8.07
N CYS A 139 -2.11 1.95 -8.30
CA CYS A 139 -0.74 2.37 -8.63
C CYS A 139 -0.09 1.56 -9.78
N ASP A 140 -0.87 1.29 -10.83
CA ASP A 140 -0.50 0.45 -11.99
C ASP A 140 -0.24 -1.03 -11.70
N ILE A 141 -0.47 -1.51 -10.48
CA ILE A 141 -0.27 -2.91 -10.07
C ILE A 141 -1.61 -3.63 -9.98
N ILE A 142 -1.69 -4.81 -10.61
CA ILE A 142 -2.85 -5.70 -10.46
C ILE A 142 -2.81 -6.34 -9.07
N LEU A 143 -3.90 -6.19 -8.32
CA LEU A 143 -3.99 -6.76 -6.98
C LEU A 143 -4.39 -8.24 -7.06
N PRO A 144 -3.75 -9.12 -6.24
CA PRO A 144 -4.23 -10.49 -6.08
C PRO A 144 -5.67 -10.51 -5.56
N ARG A 145 -6.46 -11.47 -6.02
CA ARG A 145 -7.81 -11.68 -5.49
C ARG A 145 -7.75 -12.07 -4.03
N ILE A 146 -8.56 -11.40 -3.22
CA ILE A 146 -8.80 -11.76 -1.83
C ILE A 146 -10.21 -12.31 -1.71
N MET A 147 -10.45 -13.08 -0.65
CA MET A 147 -11.80 -13.55 -0.36
C MET A 147 -12.69 -12.36 -0.03
N ALA A 148 -13.91 -12.34 -0.57
CA ALA A 148 -14.87 -11.28 -0.28
C ALA A 148 -15.20 -11.28 1.22
N ARG A 149 -15.31 -10.08 1.81
CA ARG A 149 -15.49 -9.92 3.24
C ARG A 149 -16.67 -10.73 3.80
N HIS A 150 -17.85 -10.66 3.17
CA HIS A 150 -19.04 -11.39 3.61
C HIS A 150 -18.85 -12.92 3.66
N ILE A 151 -17.94 -13.48 2.85
CA ILE A 151 -17.63 -14.92 2.88
C ILE A 151 -16.80 -15.24 4.13
N LEU A 152 -15.87 -14.37 4.49
CA LEU A 152 -15.07 -14.52 5.71
C LEU A 152 -15.94 -14.38 6.96
N GLU A 153 -16.93 -13.49 6.94
CA GLU A 153 -17.93 -13.36 8.01
C GLU A 153 -18.80 -14.61 8.12
N GLN A 154 -19.26 -15.17 7.00
CA GLN A 154 -20.01 -16.44 6.99
C GLN A 154 -19.21 -17.64 7.48
N ASN A 155 -17.89 -17.60 7.35
CA ASN A 155 -16.97 -18.63 7.81
C ASN A 155 -16.51 -18.43 9.26
N ASP A 156 -17.01 -17.42 9.97
CA ASP A 156 -16.56 -17.00 11.31
C ASP A 156 -15.05 -16.66 11.38
N GLU A 157 -14.45 -16.28 10.25
CA GLU A 157 -13.04 -15.86 10.17
C GLU A 157 -12.86 -14.35 10.42
N LEU A 158 -13.94 -13.58 10.25
CA LEU A 158 -14.02 -12.15 10.57
C LEU A 158 -15.34 -11.84 11.26
N GLU A 159 -15.30 -10.96 12.23
CA GLU A 159 -16.51 -10.39 12.81
C GLU A 159 -17.15 -9.38 11.82
N PRO A 160 -18.47 -9.15 11.91
CA PRO A 160 -19.12 -8.06 11.19
C PRO A 160 -18.36 -6.75 11.39
N ARG A 161 -18.18 -5.98 10.31
CA ARG A 161 -17.46 -4.70 10.41
C ARG A 161 -18.25 -3.73 11.30
N SER A 162 -17.67 -3.27 12.40
CA SER A 162 -18.22 -2.12 13.12
C SER A 162 -17.77 -0.83 12.43
N SER A 163 -18.74 -0.06 11.92
CA SER A 163 -18.47 1.28 11.41
C SER A 163 -18.69 2.28 12.53
N PRO A 164 -17.72 3.16 12.88
CA PRO A 164 -17.97 4.19 13.89
C PRO A 164 -19.13 5.13 13.55
N LEU A 165 -19.42 5.30 12.25
CA LEU A 165 -20.56 6.09 11.78
C LEU A 165 -21.93 5.42 12.03
N GLU A 166 -21.97 4.10 12.24
CA GLU A 166 -23.21 3.40 12.59
C GLU A 166 -23.54 3.60 14.07
N GLU A 167 -22.53 3.69 14.94
CA GLU A 167 -22.72 4.02 16.36
C GLU A 167 -23.29 5.44 16.53
N ASP A 168 -22.90 6.40 15.68
CA ASP A 168 -23.39 7.78 15.71
C ASP A 168 -24.86 7.95 15.22
N LEU A 169 -25.47 6.93 14.60
CA LEU A 169 -26.86 7.01 14.09
C LEU A 169 -27.91 6.53 15.10
N ASP A 170 -27.47 5.84 16.15
CA ASP A 170 -28.33 5.28 17.20
C ASP A 170 -28.45 6.20 18.45
N ASP A 171 -27.83 7.40 18.41
CA ASP A 171 -27.94 8.51 19.37
C ASP A 171 -28.71 9.74 18.82
#